data_AF-A0A960DW88-F1
#
_entry.id   AF-A0A960DW88-F1
#
_cell.length_a   1.000
_cell.length_b   1.000
_cell.length_c   1.000
_cell.angle_alpha   90.00
_cell.angle_beta   90.00
_cell.angle_gamma   90.00
#
_symmetry.space_group_name_H-M   'P 1'
#
loop_
_entity.id
_entity.type
_entity.pdbx_description
1 polymer ?
#
loop_
_entity_poly.entity_id
_entity_poly.type
_entity_poly.pdbx_seq_one_letter_code
_entity_poly.pdbx_strand_id
1 'polypeptide(L)'
;MTEPVVTMKQLLEARVHFGHQTRRWNPKMKRFIFGERNGIYIIDLQQTLQRLETAYTFVRDTVADGGSVLFVGTKKQAQDPIQSYAEKCGMPYVNERWLGG
;
A
#
# COMPACT_ATOMS: atom_id res chain seq x y z
N MET A 1 -5.12 -11.23 21.81
CA MET A 1 -4.45 -10.23 20.96
C MET A 1 -4.46 -10.80 19.56
N THR A 2 -5.23 -10.20 18.64
CA THR A 2 -5.21 -10.61 17.23
C THR A 2 -3.81 -10.41 16.69
N GLU A 3 -3.25 -11.45 16.07
CA GLU A 3 -1.92 -11.41 15.48
C GLU A 3 -1.87 -10.29 14.42
N PRO A 4 -0.82 -9.45 14.40
CA PRO A 4 -0.73 -8.35 13.44
C PRO A 4 -0.65 -8.92 12.02
N VAL A 5 -1.48 -8.38 11.11
CA VAL A 5 -1.58 -8.83 9.70
C VAL A 5 -0.20 -8.83 9.01
N VAL A 6 0.67 -7.88 9.39
CA VAL A 6 2.07 -7.81 8.95
C VAL A 6 2.93 -7.31 10.12
N THR A 7 4.16 -7.83 10.23
CA THR A 7 5.14 -7.42 11.25
C THR A 7 6.14 -6.39 10.71
N MET A 8 6.77 -5.63 11.62
CA MET A 8 7.88 -4.71 11.29
C MET A 8 9.00 -5.43 10.52
N LYS A 9 9.33 -6.66 10.93
CA LYS A 9 10.37 -7.48 10.30
C LYS A 9 10.04 -7.76 8.83
N GLN A 10 8.81 -8.17 8.53
CA GLN A 10 8.37 -8.42 7.15
C GLN A 10 8.43 -7.16 6.28
N LEU A 11 8.07 -5.98 6.82
CA LEU A 11 8.16 -4.71 6.07
C LEU A 11 9.62 -4.32 5.78
N LEU A 12 10.53 -4.57 6.73
CA LEU A 12 11.97 -4.34 6.53
C LEU A 12 12.55 -5.28 5.48
N GLU A 13 12.23 -6.57 5.55
CA GLU A 13 12.70 -7.60 4.61
C GLU A 13 12.17 -7.35 3.19
N ALA A 14 10.90 -6.93 3.07
CA ALA A 14 10.28 -6.54 1.82
C ALA A 14 10.78 -5.19 1.26
N ARG A 15 11.62 -4.46 2.03
CA ARG A 15 12.24 -3.19 1.62
C ARG A 15 11.24 -2.09 1.24
N VAL A 16 10.03 -2.11 1.80
CA VAL A 16 8.97 -1.13 1.46
C VAL A 16 9.22 0.27 2.03
N HIS A 17 10.19 0.41 2.92
CA HIS A 17 10.60 1.69 3.51
C HIS A 17 11.38 2.59 2.54
N PHE A 18 11.86 2.09 1.40
CA PHE A 18 12.54 2.91 0.42
C PHE A 18 11.55 3.74 -0.40
N GLY A 19 11.66 5.06 -0.28
CA GLY A 19 10.94 6.03 -1.10
C GLY A 19 11.68 6.36 -2.40
N HIS A 20 11.40 7.55 -2.92
CA HIS A 20 12.04 8.08 -4.12
C HIS A 20 13.26 8.96 -3.76
N GLN A 21 13.99 9.38 -4.80
CA GLN A 21 15.05 10.38 -4.68
C GLN A 21 14.50 11.68 -4.08
N THR A 22 15.33 12.41 -3.30
CA THR A 22 14.92 13.64 -2.60
C THR A 22 14.44 14.75 -3.52
N ARG A 23 14.87 14.75 -4.79
CA ARG A 23 14.35 15.67 -5.83
C ARG A 23 12.95 15.32 -6.36
N ARG A 24 12.45 14.11 -6.09
CA ARG A 24 11.14 13.59 -6.56
C ARG A 24 10.23 13.28 -5.37
N TRP A 25 9.87 14.32 -4.61
CA TRP A 25 9.02 14.19 -3.44
C TRP A 25 7.89 15.21 -3.45
N ASN A 26 6.85 14.92 -2.66
CA ASN A 26 5.74 15.83 -2.43
C ASN A 26 5.87 16.41 -1.00
N PRO A 27 5.88 17.74 -0.81
CA PRO A 27 5.99 18.35 0.52
C PRO A 27 4.99 17.85 1.55
N LYS A 28 3.79 17.44 1.13
CA LYS A 28 2.75 16.87 2.02
C LYS A 28 3.16 15.52 2.63
N MET A 29 4.18 14.85 2.08
CA MET A 29 4.72 13.60 2.59
C MET A 29 5.71 13.78 3.74
N LYS A 30 6.11 15.02 4.07
CA LYS A 30 7.12 15.29 5.12
C LYS A 30 6.85 14.55 6.44
N ARG A 31 5.58 14.50 6.86
CA ARG A 31 5.16 13.83 8.11
C ARG A 31 5.30 12.30 8.10
N PHE A 32 5.40 11.67 6.93
CA PHE A 32 5.53 10.22 6.77
C PHE A 32 6.96 9.77 6.47
N ILE A 33 7.87 10.73 6.26
CA ILE A 33 9.28 10.48 5.97
C ILE A 33 10.02 10.41 7.31
N PHE A 34 10.68 9.28 7.57
CA PHE A 34 11.55 9.10 8.72
C PHE A 34 12.85 9.90 8.58
N GLY A 35 13.43 9.90 7.38
CA GLY A 35 14.67 10.61 7.09
C GLY A 35 15.16 10.37 5.66
N GLU A 36 16.42 10.70 5.41
CA GLU A 36 17.09 10.49 4.12
C GLU A 36 18.36 9.66 4.32
N ARG A 37 18.66 8.77 3.37
CA ARG A 37 19.95 8.10 3.26
C ARG A 37 20.40 8.05 1.80
N ASN A 38 21.59 8.56 1.52
CA ASN A 38 22.19 8.56 0.18
C ASN A 38 21.26 9.13 -0.91
N GLY A 39 20.59 10.26 -0.63
CA GLY A 39 19.69 10.89 -1.60
C GLY A 39 18.32 10.21 -1.77
N ILE A 40 18.00 9.18 -0.99
CA ILE A 40 16.70 8.47 -1.00
C ILE A 40 15.95 8.74 0.31
N TYR A 41 14.68 9.13 0.21
CA TYR A 41 13.83 9.23 1.40
C TYR A 41 13.47 7.85 1.95
N ILE A 42 13.53 7.73 3.28
CA ILE A 42 13.10 6.55 4.03
C ILE A 42 11.75 6.84 4.66
N ILE A 43 10.79 5.95 4.43
CA ILE A 43 9.42 6.03 4.96
C ILE A 43 9.38 5.45 6.37
N ASP A 44 8.63 6.08 7.26
CA ASP A 44 8.42 5.62 8.63
C ASP A 44 7.51 4.37 8.68
N LEU A 45 8.12 3.22 9.04
CA LEU A 45 7.41 1.95 9.12
C LEU A 45 6.53 1.82 10.37
N GLN A 46 6.79 2.56 11.45
CA GLN A 46 5.90 2.55 12.62
C GLN A 46 4.57 3.21 12.24
N GLN A 47 4.64 4.35 11.55
CA GLN A 47 3.44 4.98 10.99
C GLN A 47 2.76 4.09 9.95
N THR A 48 3.53 3.37 9.14
CA THR A 48 2.98 2.43 8.14
C THR A 48 2.18 1.32 8.82
N LEU A 49 2.69 0.71 9.89
CA LEU A 49 1.99 -0.35 10.63
C LEU A 49 0.66 0.13 11.19
N GLN A 50 0.64 1.28 11.88
CA GLN A 50 -0.58 1.83 12.47
C GLN A 50 -1.64 2.15 11.39
N ARG A 51 -1.20 2.68 10.24
CA ARG A 51 -2.08 3.01 9.12
C ARG A 51 -2.57 1.77 8.38
N LEU A 52 -1.75 0.74 8.29
CA LEU A 52 -2.12 -0.54 7.71
C LEU A 52 -3.25 -1.20 8.52
N GLU A 53 -3.17 -1.16 9.85
CA GLU A 53 -4.24 -1.65 10.73
C GLU A 53 -5.55 -0.88 10.51
N THR A 54 -5.47 0.47 10.45
CA THR A 54 -6.64 1.31 10.17
C THR A 54 -7.27 0.98 8.81
N ALA A 55 -6.46 0.84 7.76
CA ALA A 55 -6.93 0.50 6.42
C ALA A 55 -7.52 -0.92 6.36
N TYR A 56 -6.90 -1.87 7.07
CA TYR A 56 -7.38 -3.24 7.16
C TYR A 56 -8.77 -3.31 7.81
N THR A 57 -8.97 -2.63 8.93
CA THR A 57 -10.27 -2.54 9.60
C THR A 57 -11.34 -1.95 8.67
N PHE A 58 -11.02 -0.83 8.01
CA PHE A 58 -11.95 -0.20 7.07
C PHE A 58 -12.36 -1.13 5.92
N VAL A 59 -11.40 -1.82 5.30
CA VAL A 59 -11.66 -2.74 4.19
C VAL A 59 -12.49 -3.94 4.67
N ARG A 60 -12.14 -4.52 5.81
CA ARG A 60 -12.88 -5.62 6.42
C ARG A 60 -14.33 -5.24 6.66
N ASP A 61 -14.58 -4.10 7.30
CA ASP A 61 -15.92 -3.65 7.66
C ASP A 61 -16.73 -3.30 6.40
N THR A 62 -16.11 -2.64 5.41
CA THR A 62 -16.74 -2.35 4.11
C THR A 62 -17.25 -3.61 3.42
N VAL A 63 -16.43 -4.68 3.38
CA VAL A 63 -16.80 -5.95 2.73
C VAL A 63 -17.81 -6.72 3.58
N ALA A 64 -17.72 -6.66 4.91
CA ALA A 64 -18.70 -7.28 5.81
C ALA A 64 -20.11 -6.67 5.65
N ASP A 65 -20.19 -5.38 5.36
CA ASP A 65 -21.44 -4.66 5.06
C ASP A 65 -21.95 -4.86 3.62
N GLY A 66 -21.33 -5.76 2.84
CA GLY A 66 -21.71 -6.07 1.47
C GLY A 66 -21.17 -5.10 0.42
N GLY A 67 -20.23 -4.22 0.81
CA GLY A 67 -19.54 -3.31 -0.10
C GLY A 67 -18.53 -4.02 -1.01
N SER A 68 -18.16 -3.35 -2.11
CA SER A 68 -17.16 -3.82 -3.07
C SER A 68 -15.89 -2.98 -3.01
N VAL A 69 -14.73 -3.60 -3.26
CA VAL A 69 -13.42 -2.94 -3.30
C VAL A 69 -12.83 -3.06 -4.70
N LEU A 70 -12.55 -1.93 -5.34
CA LEU A 70 -11.90 -1.90 -6.66
C LEU A 70 -10.37 -1.89 -6.50
N PHE A 71 -9.71 -2.91 -7.02
CA PHE A 71 -8.24 -2.97 -7.05
C PHE A 71 -7.71 -2.22 -8.27
N VAL A 72 -6.76 -1.30 -8.08
CA VAL A 72 -6.21 -0.50 -9.18
C VAL A 72 -4.68 -0.50 -9.15
N GLY A 73 -4.04 -0.88 -10.26
CA GLY A 73 -2.59 -0.81 -10.39
C GLY A 73 -2.11 -1.04 -11.82
N THR A 74 -1.66 0.03 -12.47
CA THR A 74 -1.32 0.04 -13.91
C THR A 74 0.18 -0.11 -14.22
N LYS A 75 1.04 -0.10 -13.19
CA LYS A 75 2.48 -0.33 -13.38
C LYS A 75 2.70 -1.80 -13.72
N LYS A 76 3.62 -2.09 -14.65
CA LYS A 76 3.97 -3.47 -15.05
C LYS A 76 4.18 -4.41 -13.86
N GLN A 77 4.89 -3.96 -12.82
CA GLN A 77 5.17 -4.77 -11.62
C GLN A 77 3.94 -5.03 -10.73
N ALA A 78 2.86 -4.27 -10.91
CA ALA A 78 1.63 -4.38 -10.14
C ALA A 78 0.52 -5.13 -10.89
N GLN A 79 0.67 -5.40 -12.19
CA GLN A 79 -0.43 -5.94 -13.00
C GLN A 79 -0.87 -7.33 -12.55
N ASP A 80 0.07 -8.29 -12.52
CA ASP A 80 -0.22 -9.67 -12.13
C ASP A 80 -0.67 -9.79 -10.66
N PRO A 81 -0.02 -9.12 -9.67
CA PRO A 81 -0.47 -9.16 -8.29
C PRO A 81 -1.89 -8.62 -8.11
N ILE A 82 -2.22 -7.48 -8.73
CA ILE A 82 -3.56 -6.86 -8.62
C ILE A 82 -4.63 -7.82 -9.14
N GLN A 83 -4.44 -8.37 -10.34
CA GLN A 83 -5.37 -9.31 -10.93
C GLN A 83 -5.51 -10.57 -10.05
N SER A 84 -4.39 -11.20 -9.68
CA SER A 84 -4.42 -12.47 -8.94
C SER A 84 -5.13 -12.36 -7.60
N TYR A 85 -4.91 -11.28 -6.83
CA TYR A 85 -5.56 -11.11 -5.53
C TYR A 85 -7.00 -10.63 -5.64
N ALA A 86 -7.33 -9.79 -6.63
CA ALA A 86 -8.71 -9.38 -6.87
C ALA A 86 -9.60 -10.58 -7.28
N GLU A 87 -9.11 -11.43 -8.19
CA GLU A 87 -9.81 -12.65 -8.62
C GLU A 87 -10.00 -13.63 -7.46
N LYS A 88 -8.98 -13.85 -6.61
CA LYS A 88 -9.08 -14.70 -5.43
C LYS A 88 -10.12 -14.22 -4.42
N CYS A 89 -10.30 -12.90 -4.31
CA CYS A 89 -11.28 -12.31 -3.40
C CYS A 89 -12.64 -12.03 -4.08
N GLY A 90 -12.81 -12.35 -5.37
CA GLY A 90 -14.05 -12.08 -6.10
C GLY A 90 -14.36 -10.60 -6.28
N MET A 91 -13.34 -9.74 -6.32
CA MET A 91 -13.47 -8.28 -6.37
C MET A 91 -13.08 -7.72 -7.75
N PRO A 92 -13.65 -6.58 -8.18
CA PRO A 92 -13.30 -5.97 -9.46
C PRO A 92 -11.88 -5.38 -9.45
N TYR A 93 -11.23 -5.30 -10.63
CA TYR A 93 -9.91 -4.71 -10.78
C TYR A 93 -9.68 -3.96 -12.09
N VAL A 94 -8.70 -3.04 -12.08
CA VAL A 94 -8.12 -2.38 -13.26
C VAL A 94 -6.60 -2.45 -13.15
N ASN A 95 -5.98 -3.29 -13.98
CA ASN A 95 -4.53 -3.49 -13.99
C ASN A 95 -3.82 -3.05 -15.28
N GLU A 96 -4.57 -2.68 -16.32
CA GLU A 96 -4.01 -2.15 -17.56
C GLU A 96 -4.05 -0.62 -17.60
N ARG A 97 -5.15 -0.05 -18.07
CA ARG A 97 -5.35 1.39 -18.22
C ARG A 97 -6.65 1.81 -17.56
N TRP A 98 -6.56 2.80 -16.69
CA TRP A 98 -7.73 3.53 -16.22
C TRP A 98 -8.18 4.49 -17.32
N LEU A 99 -9.38 4.27 -17.88
CA LEU A 99 -9.98 5.18 -18.84
C LEU A 99 -10.50 6.42 -18.11
N GLY A 100 -10.22 7.61 -18.65
CA GLY A 100 -10.69 8.86 -18.05
C GLY A 100 -12.21 8.97 -18.14
N GLY A 101 -12.84 9.38 -17.05
CA GLY A 101 -14.28 9.60 -16.88
C GLY A 101 -14.54 10.50 -15.70
#